data_AF-A0A8C2HY39-F1
#
_entry.id   AF-A0A8C2HY39-F1
#
_cell.length_a   1.000
_cell.length_b   1.000
_cell.length_c   1.000
_cell.angle_alpha   90.00
_cell.angle_beta   90.00
_cell.angle_gamma   90.00
#
_symmetry.space_group_name_H-M   'P 1'
#
loop_
_entity.id
_entity.type
_entity.pdbx_description
1 polymer ?
#
loop_
_entity_poly.entity_id
_entity_poly.type
_entity_poly.pdbx_seq_one_letter_code
_entity_poly.pdbx_strand_id
1 'polypeptide(L)'
;MNIHVQKHSIYLCRHGESQHNIQACIGGDSELSSRGKQFSKALRGFLENQKIPDLKVWTSQLRRTIQTAEELGVPYEQWKILNEIDAGICEEMTYEKIKETYPEEYSLRDQDKYHYRYPGGESYQDLVQRLEPVIMELERQGNVLVICHQAVMRCLLAYFLDKSADDLPYLKCPLHAVLKLTPVAYGCRVNIFDLKVEAVNTHQDRPLEVPPTLLRRNSFTPLSSQDQVNRPRLFSVGNPPLSSPNMHLFDPKYSKSINIVNYFYYLK
;
A
#
# COMPACT_ATOMS: atom_id res chain seq x y z
N MET A 1 23.65 5.11 0.68
CA MET A 1 23.63 4.13 1.79
C MET A 1 23.11 4.92 2.99
N ASN A 2 21.81 4.84 3.28
CA ASN A 2 21.11 5.75 4.22
C ASN A 2 20.52 4.95 5.37
N ILE A 3 21.35 4.31 6.19
CA ILE A 3 20.88 3.57 7.36
C ILE A 3 21.52 4.23 8.59
N HIS A 4 20.70 4.87 9.42
CA HIS A 4 21.15 5.53 10.64
C HIS A 4 21.28 4.54 11.79
N VAL A 5 22.40 4.61 12.52
CA VAL A 5 22.63 3.84 13.77
C VAL A 5 22.00 4.55 14.99
N GLN A 6 21.47 5.75 14.81
CA GLN A 6 20.82 6.53 15.87
C GLN A 6 19.42 6.00 16.13
N LYS A 7 19.07 5.80 17.40
CA LYS A 7 17.73 5.33 17.80
C LYS A 7 16.69 6.40 17.45
N HIS A 8 15.87 6.14 16.45
CA HIS A 8 14.69 6.96 16.12
C HIS A 8 13.41 6.13 16.24
N SER A 9 12.27 6.81 16.36
CA SER A 9 10.96 6.16 16.42
C SER A 9 10.07 6.67 15.30
N ILE A 10 9.42 5.74 14.60
CA ILE A 10 8.42 6.05 13.59
C ILE A 10 7.05 5.79 14.21
N TYR A 11 6.16 6.76 14.15
CA TYR A 11 4.78 6.65 14.63
C TYR A 11 3.88 6.59 13.40
N LEU A 12 3.07 5.54 13.30
CA LEU A 12 2.09 5.39 12.23
C LEU A 12 0.70 5.43 12.83
N CYS A 13 -0.16 6.25 12.27
CA CYS A 13 -1.59 6.17 12.51
C CYS A 13 -2.36 6.48 11.24
N ARG A 14 -3.64 6.10 11.23
CA ARG A 14 -4.59 6.57 10.23
C ARG A 14 -5.09 7.96 10.63
N HIS A 15 -5.69 8.66 9.68
CA HIS A 15 -6.58 9.77 9.99
C HIS A 15 -7.65 9.36 11.02
N GLY A 16 -8.22 10.34 11.74
CA GLY A 16 -9.41 10.10 12.54
C GLY A 16 -10.58 9.59 11.69
N GLU A 17 -11.55 8.89 12.28
CA GLU A 17 -12.72 8.38 11.58
C GLU A 17 -13.38 9.44 10.69
N SER A 18 -13.57 9.16 9.40
CA SER A 18 -14.20 10.06 8.43
C SER A 18 -15.68 9.75 8.19
N GLN A 19 -16.39 10.65 7.50
CA GLN A 19 -17.79 10.41 7.10
C GLN A 19 -17.92 9.17 6.19
N HIS A 20 -16.99 8.97 5.25
CA HIS A 20 -17.00 7.75 4.42
C HIS A 20 -16.75 6.48 5.23
N ASN A 21 -15.99 6.54 6.33
CA ASN A 21 -15.85 5.36 7.19
C ASN A 21 -17.19 4.98 7.83
N ILE A 22 -17.95 5.96 8.34
CA ILE A 22 -19.28 5.73 8.91
C ILE A 22 -20.24 5.14 7.87
N GLN A 23 -20.15 5.62 6.62
CA GLN A 23 -20.97 5.15 5.50
C GLN A 23 -20.46 3.85 4.86
N ALA A 24 -19.34 3.30 5.34
CA ALA A 24 -18.64 2.16 4.74
C ALA A 24 -18.23 2.36 3.27
N CYS A 25 -18.09 3.61 2.83
CA CYS A 25 -17.56 3.94 1.50
C CYS A 25 -16.03 3.87 1.47
N ILE A 26 -15.47 3.43 0.35
CA ILE A 26 -14.03 3.46 0.08
C ILE A 26 -13.65 4.73 -0.70
N GLY A 27 -12.38 5.15 -0.60
CA GLY A 27 -11.88 6.30 -1.35
C GLY A 27 -12.51 7.64 -0.96
N GLY A 28 -12.53 8.55 -1.92
CA GLY A 28 -13.02 9.92 -1.84
C GLY A 28 -12.19 10.82 -0.93
N ASP A 29 -12.73 12.01 -0.68
CA ASP A 29 -12.07 13.06 0.12
C ASP A 29 -12.97 13.63 1.24
N SER A 30 -13.67 12.73 1.93
CA SER A 30 -14.56 13.12 3.03
C SER A 30 -13.83 13.69 4.24
N GLU A 31 -14.54 14.56 4.97
CA GLU A 31 -14.09 15.16 6.23
C GLU A 31 -14.12 14.17 7.40
N LEU A 32 -13.47 14.56 8.50
CA LEU A 32 -13.57 13.87 9.78
C LEU A 32 -15.01 13.89 10.33
N SER A 33 -15.40 12.77 10.93
CA SER A 33 -16.57 12.66 11.80
C SER A 33 -16.35 13.38 13.13
N SER A 34 -17.39 13.44 13.96
CA SER A 34 -17.28 13.93 15.34
C SER A 34 -16.26 13.11 16.16
N ARG A 35 -16.26 11.77 16.02
CA ARG A 35 -15.30 10.88 16.68
C ARG A 35 -13.89 11.03 16.10
N GLY A 36 -13.77 11.26 14.79
CA GLY A 36 -12.49 11.57 14.17
C GLY A 36 -11.84 12.83 14.75
N LYS A 37 -12.62 13.89 14.98
CA LYS A 37 -12.14 15.12 15.64
C LYS A 37 -11.75 14.87 17.11
N GLN A 38 -12.47 14.01 17.83
CA GLN A 38 -12.09 13.61 19.19
C GLN A 38 -10.77 12.84 19.20
N PHE A 39 -10.56 11.94 18.23
CA PHE A 39 -9.28 11.25 18.07
C PHE A 39 -8.13 12.23 17.81
N SER A 40 -8.31 13.23 16.95
CA SER A 40 -7.26 14.22 16.68
C SER A 40 -6.82 14.95 17.96
N LYS A 41 -7.77 15.28 18.85
CA LYS A 41 -7.49 15.85 20.17
C LYS A 41 -6.76 14.88 21.09
N ALA A 42 -7.19 13.62 21.13
CA ALA A 42 -6.52 12.58 21.91
C ALA A 42 -5.10 12.31 21.41
N LEU A 43 -4.88 12.37 20.09
CA LEU A 43 -3.57 12.23 19.45
C LEU A 43 -2.65 13.37 19.86
N ARG A 44 -3.13 14.62 19.88
CA ARG A 44 -2.37 15.74 20.43
C ARG A 44 -1.92 15.48 21.87
N GLY A 45 -2.86 15.13 22.75
CA GLY A 45 -2.54 14.83 24.16
C GLY A 45 -1.56 13.66 24.31
N PHE A 46 -1.66 12.65 23.45
CA PHE A 46 -0.70 11.55 23.39
C PHE A 46 0.71 12.06 23.04
N LEU A 47 0.86 12.89 22.00
CA LEU A 47 2.16 13.42 21.59
C LEU A 47 2.79 14.34 22.65
N GLU A 48 1.98 15.21 23.27
CA GLU A 48 2.40 16.08 24.38
C GLU A 48 2.93 15.25 25.56
N ASN A 49 2.29 14.12 25.88
CA ASN A 49 2.74 13.21 26.93
C ASN A 49 4.01 12.44 26.56
N GLN A 50 4.20 12.06 25.29
CA GLN A 50 5.40 11.36 24.85
C GLN A 50 6.64 12.26 24.81
N LYS A 51 6.47 13.60 24.71
CA LYS A 51 7.55 14.60 24.69
C LYS A 51 8.66 14.26 23.68
N ILE A 52 8.25 13.94 22.45
CA ILE A 52 9.16 13.46 21.41
C ILE A 52 9.96 14.64 20.85
N PRO A 53 11.29 14.66 20.96
CA PRO A 53 12.11 15.74 20.41
C PRO A 53 12.11 15.69 18.88
N ASP A 54 12.09 16.87 18.27
CA ASP A 54 12.22 17.09 16.81
C ASP A 54 11.26 16.22 15.98
N LEU A 55 10.03 16.02 16.48
CA LEU A 55 9.02 15.22 15.80
C LEU A 55 8.56 15.92 14.51
N LYS A 56 8.77 15.24 13.38
CA LYS A 56 8.18 15.64 12.09
C LYS A 56 6.80 15.00 11.93
N VAL A 57 5.86 15.72 11.33
CA VAL A 57 4.52 15.22 11.03
C VAL A 57 4.31 15.23 9.54
N TRP A 58 3.94 14.07 8.98
CA TRP A 58 3.60 13.91 7.58
C TRP A 58 2.15 13.50 7.41
N THR A 59 1.52 14.06 6.40
CA THR A 59 0.15 13.76 6.01
C THR A 59 0.05 13.44 4.54
N SER A 60 -1.06 12.82 4.15
CA SER A 60 -1.48 12.85 2.74
C SER A 60 -2.06 14.22 2.37
N GLN A 61 -2.42 14.41 1.11
CA GLN A 61 -3.14 15.60 0.65
C GLN A 61 -4.67 15.50 0.83
N LEU A 62 -5.18 14.39 1.37
CA LEU A 62 -6.62 14.20 1.61
C LEU A 62 -7.05 14.87 2.93
N ARG A 63 -8.23 15.50 2.91
CA ARG A 63 -8.75 16.39 3.96
C ARG A 63 -8.74 15.73 5.33
N ARG A 64 -9.11 14.47 5.44
CA ARG A 64 -9.13 13.71 6.70
C ARG A 64 -7.76 13.61 7.39
N THR A 65 -6.66 13.44 6.66
CA THR A 65 -5.31 13.43 7.29
C THR A 65 -4.88 14.83 7.68
N ILE A 66 -5.21 15.82 6.84
CA ILE A 66 -4.91 17.24 7.08
C ILE A 66 -5.63 17.73 8.35
N GLN A 67 -6.95 17.54 8.43
CA GLN A 67 -7.75 17.90 9.61
C GLN A 67 -7.29 17.18 10.90
N THR A 68 -6.73 15.98 10.77
CA THR A 68 -6.14 15.29 11.93
C THR A 68 -4.85 15.96 12.39
N ALA A 69 -3.98 16.37 11.47
CA ALA A 69 -2.73 17.06 11.78
C ALA A 69 -2.94 18.51 12.26
N GLU A 70 -3.92 19.22 11.73
CA GLU A 70 -4.24 20.60 12.12
C GLU A 70 -4.55 20.71 13.62
N GLU A 71 -5.25 19.74 14.20
CA GLU A 71 -5.57 19.72 15.63
C GLU A 71 -4.32 19.59 16.52
N LEU A 72 -3.22 19.05 16.00
CA LEU A 72 -1.97 18.87 16.75
C LEU A 72 -1.28 20.20 17.05
N GLY A 73 -1.57 21.27 16.29
CA GLY A 73 -0.96 22.58 16.50
C GLY A 73 0.54 22.65 16.22
N VAL A 74 1.07 21.71 15.41
CA VAL A 74 2.48 21.66 14.99
C VAL A 74 2.59 21.72 13.47
N PRO A 75 3.74 22.18 12.92
CA PRO A 75 3.98 22.13 11.49
C PRO A 75 3.89 20.69 10.96
N TYR A 76 3.32 20.52 9.77
CA TYR A 76 3.24 19.24 9.08
C TYR A 76 3.53 19.41 7.59
N GLU A 77 4.00 18.34 6.95
CA GLU A 77 4.29 18.29 5.52
C GLU A 77 3.27 17.40 4.81
N GLN A 78 2.73 17.87 3.69
CA GLN A 78 1.77 17.10 2.89
C GLN A 78 2.48 16.39 1.75
N TRP A 79 2.29 15.07 1.66
CA TRP A 79 2.90 14.23 0.65
C TRP A 79 1.81 13.58 -0.19
N LYS A 80 1.70 13.95 -1.48
CA LYS A 80 0.72 13.36 -2.39
C LYS A 80 0.84 11.83 -2.48
N ILE A 81 2.06 11.32 -2.40
CA ILE A 81 2.35 9.88 -2.43
C ILE A 81 1.90 9.13 -1.16
N LEU A 82 1.42 9.83 -0.13
CA LEU A 82 0.73 9.24 1.03
C LEU A 82 -0.80 9.19 0.85
N ASN A 83 -1.37 9.65 -0.27
CA ASN A 83 -2.80 9.49 -0.54
C ASN A 83 -3.19 8.00 -0.53
N GLU A 84 -4.43 7.71 -0.13
CA GLU A 84 -4.96 6.35 -0.09
C GLU A 84 -4.88 5.68 -1.47
N ILE A 85 -4.95 4.35 -1.48
CA ILE A 85 -5.09 3.60 -2.74
C ILE A 85 -6.26 4.13 -3.57
N ASP A 86 -6.01 4.42 -4.84
CA ASP A 86 -7.04 4.87 -5.78
C ASP A 86 -7.92 3.67 -6.21
N ALA A 87 -9.20 3.71 -5.87
CA ALA A 87 -10.16 2.67 -6.25
C ALA A 87 -10.77 2.88 -7.64
N GLY A 88 -10.33 3.89 -8.41
CA GLY A 88 -10.76 4.16 -9.77
C GLY A 88 -12.28 4.30 -9.88
N ILE A 89 -12.92 3.48 -10.73
CA ILE A 89 -14.38 3.49 -10.89
C ILE A 89 -15.16 3.09 -9.62
N CYS A 90 -14.49 2.53 -8.62
CA CYS A 90 -15.09 2.11 -7.35
C CYS A 90 -14.92 3.15 -6.22
N GLU A 91 -14.36 4.32 -6.50
CA GLU A 91 -14.30 5.43 -5.54
C GLU A 91 -15.71 5.82 -5.04
N GLU A 92 -15.79 6.18 -3.75
CA GLU A 92 -17.01 6.61 -3.05
C GLU A 92 -18.13 5.55 -2.97
N MET A 93 -17.84 4.29 -3.30
CA MET A 93 -18.79 3.17 -3.19
C MET A 93 -18.61 2.38 -1.90
N THR A 94 -19.69 1.75 -1.41
CA THR A 94 -19.58 0.70 -0.39
C THR A 94 -19.17 -0.63 -1.01
N TYR A 95 -18.62 -1.54 -0.20
CA TYR A 95 -18.27 -2.88 -0.69
C TYR A 95 -19.48 -3.66 -1.20
N GLU A 96 -20.65 -3.50 -0.57
CA GLU A 96 -21.90 -4.08 -1.03
C GLU A 96 -22.27 -3.55 -2.43
N LYS A 97 -22.14 -2.24 -2.63
CA LYS A 97 -22.44 -1.63 -3.93
C LYS A 97 -21.48 -2.10 -5.02
N ILE A 98 -20.19 -2.27 -4.70
CA ILE A 98 -19.20 -2.83 -5.62
C ILE A 98 -19.57 -4.26 -5.98
N LYS A 99 -19.97 -5.08 -4.99
CA LYS A 99 -20.38 -6.46 -5.23
C LYS A 99 -21.60 -6.57 -6.14
N GLU A 100 -22.57 -5.66 -6.00
CA GLU A 100 -23.76 -5.61 -6.86
C GLU A 100 -23.47 -5.08 -8.26
N THR A 101 -22.65 -4.02 -8.37
CA THR A 101 -22.44 -3.29 -9.62
C THR A 101 -21.35 -3.93 -10.47
N TYR A 102 -20.29 -4.44 -9.83
CA TYR A 102 -19.11 -5.03 -10.45
C TYR A 102 -18.75 -6.38 -9.77
N PRO A 103 -19.62 -7.41 -9.87
CA PRO A 103 -19.43 -8.69 -9.16
C PRO A 103 -18.15 -9.43 -9.58
N GLU A 104 -17.74 -9.30 -10.83
CA GLU A 104 -16.49 -9.87 -11.34
C GLU A 104 -15.27 -9.19 -10.70
N GLU A 105 -15.23 -7.86 -10.68
CA GLU A 105 -14.16 -7.07 -10.05
C GLU A 105 -14.06 -7.36 -8.54
N TYR A 106 -15.20 -7.46 -7.85
CA TYR A 106 -15.23 -7.87 -6.44
C TYR A 106 -14.59 -9.24 -6.23
N SER A 107 -14.93 -10.22 -7.08
CA SER A 107 -14.42 -11.59 -6.98
C SER A 107 -12.92 -11.67 -7.32
N LEU A 108 -12.48 -10.98 -8.37
CA LEU A 108 -11.07 -10.90 -8.77
C LEU A 108 -10.19 -10.31 -7.67
N ARG A 109 -10.70 -9.26 -6.99
CA ARG A 109 -10.00 -8.65 -5.86
C ARG A 109 -9.88 -9.58 -4.66
N ASP A 110 -10.88 -10.40 -4.40
CA ASP A 110 -10.83 -11.37 -3.30
C ASP A 110 -9.88 -12.55 -3.60
N GLN A 111 -9.71 -12.90 -4.88
CA GLN A 111 -8.79 -13.95 -5.34
C GLN A 111 -7.31 -13.54 -5.22
N ASP A 112 -6.97 -12.32 -5.66
CA ASP A 112 -5.59 -11.82 -5.63
C ASP A 112 -5.56 -10.34 -5.25
N LYS A 113 -5.77 -10.06 -3.96
CA LYS A 113 -5.90 -8.70 -3.44
C LYS A 113 -4.64 -7.86 -3.60
N TYR A 114 -3.46 -8.49 -3.69
CA TYR A 114 -2.20 -7.76 -3.82
C TYR A 114 -1.98 -7.25 -5.25
N HIS A 115 -2.18 -8.12 -6.26
CA HIS A 115 -1.96 -7.76 -7.66
C HIS A 115 -3.20 -7.18 -8.36
N TYR A 116 -4.40 -7.38 -7.81
CA TYR A 116 -5.62 -6.80 -8.35
C TYR A 116 -5.50 -5.27 -8.42
N ARG A 117 -5.68 -4.72 -9.62
CA ARG A 117 -5.71 -3.29 -9.90
C ARG A 117 -7.14 -2.88 -10.21
N TYR A 118 -7.67 -1.92 -9.44
CA TYR A 118 -8.98 -1.35 -9.75
C TYR A 118 -9.02 -0.76 -11.17
N PRO A 119 -10.12 -0.92 -11.93
CA PRO A 119 -10.24 -0.27 -13.24
C PRO A 119 -10.14 1.26 -13.09
N GLY A 120 -9.12 1.84 -13.73
CA GLY A 120 -8.83 3.28 -13.62
C GLY A 120 -8.17 3.70 -12.30
N GLY A 121 -7.75 2.75 -11.46
CA GLY A 121 -7.11 3.00 -10.16
C GLY A 121 -5.82 2.21 -9.97
N GLU A 122 -5.52 1.86 -8.71
CA GLU A 122 -4.28 1.26 -8.25
C GLU A 122 -4.47 -0.18 -7.72
N SER A 123 -3.37 -0.93 -7.68
CA SER A 123 -3.20 -2.16 -6.91
C SER A 123 -2.34 -1.90 -5.66
N TYR A 124 -2.25 -2.87 -4.73
CA TYR A 124 -1.27 -2.77 -3.64
C TYR A 124 0.17 -2.80 -4.16
N GLN A 125 0.43 -3.47 -5.28
CA GLN A 125 1.74 -3.44 -5.94
C GLN A 125 2.11 -2.03 -6.41
N ASP A 126 1.18 -1.30 -7.04
CA ASP A 126 1.39 0.09 -7.45
C ASP A 126 1.65 0.98 -6.23
N LEU A 127 0.91 0.75 -5.15
CA LEU A 127 1.05 1.48 -3.91
C LEU A 127 2.42 1.27 -3.26
N VAL A 128 2.94 0.04 -3.27
CA VAL A 128 4.30 -0.29 -2.79
C VAL A 128 5.35 0.49 -3.57
N GLN A 129 5.24 0.55 -4.90
CA GLN A 129 6.16 1.33 -5.75
C GLN A 129 6.06 2.83 -5.45
N ARG A 130 4.84 3.36 -5.34
CA ARG A 130 4.59 4.78 -5.03
C ARG A 130 5.16 5.21 -3.67
N LEU A 131 5.19 4.30 -2.69
CA LEU A 131 5.66 4.57 -1.33
C LEU A 131 7.18 4.40 -1.14
N GLU A 132 7.92 3.96 -2.15
CA GLU A 132 9.38 3.82 -2.09
C GLU A 132 10.09 5.10 -1.61
N PRO A 133 9.78 6.30 -2.14
CA PRO A 133 10.44 7.53 -1.68
C PRO A 133 10.11 7.89 -0.23
N VAL A 134 8.90 7.53 0.25
CA VAL A 134 8.51 7.73 1.66
C VAL A 134 9.36 6.84 2.56
N ILE A 135 9.50 5.57 2.20
CA ILE A 135 10.28 4.59 2.97
C ILE A 135 11.74 5.03 3.07
N MET A 136 12.33 5.44 1.94
CA MET A 136 13.71 5.97 1.93
C MET A 136 13.88 7.16 2.87
N GLU A 137 12.88 8.04 2.93
CA GLU A 137 12.93 9.20 3.82
C GLU A 137 12.70 8.81 5.29
N LEU A 138 11.82 7.83 5.58
CA LEU A 138 11.64 7.31 6.95
C LEU A 138 12.91 6.67 7.51
N GLU A 139 13.69 5.97 6.68
CA GLU A 139 15.00 5.40 7.05
C GLU A 139 16.06 6.48 7.28
N ARG A 140 15.92 7.66 6.64
CA ARG A 140 16.85 8.79 6.74
C ARG A 140 16.53 9.73 7.90
N GLN A 141 15.27 9.82 8.30
CA GLN A 141 14.81 10.81 9.26
C GLN A 141 14.91 10.34 10.70
N GLY A 142 14.80 11.30 11.63
CA GLY A 142 14.67 11.03 13.07
C GLY A 142 13.27 10.59 13.45
N ASN A 143 12.67 11.26 14.44
CA ASN A 143 11.32 10.94 14.90
C ASN A 143 10.29 11.47 13.89
N VAL A 144 9.45 10.58 13.35
CA VAL A 144 8.41 10.95 12.37
C VAL A 144 7.07 10.36 12.78
N LEU A 145 6.02 11.16 12.74
CA LEU A 145 4.63 10.73 12.76
C LEU A 145 4.07 10.80 11.35
N VAL A 146 3.57 9.67 10.84
CA VAL A 146 2.87 9.60 9.56
C VAL A 146 1.39 9.37 9.81
N ILE A 147 0.56 10.34 9.43
CA ILE A 147 -0.90 10.27 9.46
C ILE A 147 -1.39 9.97 8.04
N CYS A 148 -1.80 8.72 7.83
CA CYS A 148 -2.12 8.22 6.49
C CYS A 148 -3.45 7.45 6.48
N HIS A 149 -3.54 6.40 5.66
CA HIS A 149 -4.77 5.66 5.38
C HIS A 149 -4.56 4.16 5.53
N GLN A 150 -5.60 3.35 5.33
CA GLN A 150 -5.55 1.94 5.65
C GLN A 150 -4.60 1.18 4.73
N ALA A 151 -4.71 1.33 3.40
CA ALA A 151 -3.85 0.59 2.48
C ALA A 151 -2.40 1.09 2.54
N VAL A 152 -2.22 2.42 2.64
CA VAL A 152 -0.90 3.05 2.82
C VAL A 152 -0.19 2.56 4.08
N MET A 153 -0.88 2.57 5.23
CA MET A 153 -0.31 2.12 6.50
C MET A 153 0.05 0.63 6.47
N ARG A 154 -0.73 -0.19 5.77
CA ARG A 154 -0.40 -1.62 5.57
C ARG A 154 0.91 -1.80 4.79
N CYS A 155 1.12 -1.05 3.71
CA CYS A 155 2.36 -1.10 2.95
C CYS A 155 3.57 -0.68 3.80
N LEU A 156 3.45 0.42 4.56
CA LEU A 156 4.51 0.88 5.45
C LEU A 156 4.82 -0.15 6.55
N LEU A 157 3.79 -0.73 7.19
CA LEU A 157 3.99 -1.77 8.19
C LEU A 157 4.59 -3.04 7.61
N ALA A 158 4.16 -3.45 6.41
CA ALA A 158 4.70 -4.63 5.77
C ALA A 158 6.19 -4.50 5.49
N TYR A 159 6.65 -3.30 5.11
CA TYR A 159 8.07 -3.01 4.97
C TYR A 159 8.83 -3.19 6.30
N PHE A 160 8.42 -2.49 7.35
CA PHE A 160 9.15 -2.51 8.64
C PHE A 160 9.07 -3.85 9.38
N LEU A 161 8.05 -4.66 9.10
CA LEU A 161 7.81 -5.95 9.75
C LEU A 161 8.13 -7.16 8.87
N ASP A 162 8.78 -6.93 7.72
CA ASP A 162 9.16 -7.96 6.74
C ASP A 162 8.00 -8.92 6.42
N LYS A 163 6.85 -8.34 6.05
CA LYS A 163 5.65 -9.11 5.69
C LYS A 163 5.62 -9.38 4.19
N SER A 164 5.09 -10.54 3.83
CA SER A 164 4.95 -10.98 2.43
C SER A 164 3.88 -10.18 1.70
N ALA A 165 3.92 -10.22 0.37
CA ALA A 165 2.89 -9.65 -0.50
C ALA A 165 1.50 -10.23 -0.21
N ASP A 166 1.43 -11.52 0.15
CA ASP A 166 0.16 -12.19 0.47
C ASP A 166 -0.46 -11.67 1.77
N ASP A 167 0.35 -11.33 2.76
CA ASP A 167 -0.11 -10.88 4.08
C ASP A 167 -0.36 -9.37 4.15
N LEU A 168 0.37 -8.58 3.36
CA LEU A 168 0.31 -7.12 3.37
C LEU A 168 -1.14 -6.57 3.29
N PRO A 169 -2.00 -6.98 2.34
CA PRO A 169 -3.35 -6.45 2.21
C PRO A 169 -4.28 -6.76 3.39
N TYR A 170 -3.86 -7.67 4.28
CA TYR A 170 -4.63 -8.16 5.42
C TYR A 170 -4.01 -7.78 6.77
N LEU A 171 -2.96 -6.94 6.79
CA LEU A 171 -2.46 -6.41 8.05
C LEU A 171 -3.54 -5.55 8.75
N LYS A 172 -3.60 -5.65 10.08
CA LYS A 172 -4.56 -4.94 10.91
C LYS A 172 -4.03 -3.55 11.26
N CYS A 173 -4.69 -2.53 10.73
CA CYS A 173 -4.40 -1.11 10.97
C CYS A 173 -5.70 -0.44 11.47
N PRO A 174 -6.09 -0.65 12.74
CA PRO A 174 -7.35 -0.12 13.26
C PRO A 174 -7.34 1.42 13.26
N LEU A 175 -8.53 2.03 13.16
CA LEU A 175 -8.69 3.45 13.43
C LEU A 175 -8.37 3.75 14.90
N HIS A 176 -7.97 4.98 15.15
CA HIS A 176 -7.75 5.55 16.49
C HIS A 176 -6.65 4.88 17.35
N ALA A 177 -5.77 4.11 16.71
CA ALA A 177 -4.57 3.57 17.33
C ALA A 177 -3.30 4.19 16.72
N VAL A 178 -2.28 4.39 17.56
CA VAL A 178 -0.94 4.79 17.14
C VAL A 178 -0.01 3.59 17.26
N LEU A 179 0.68 3.25 16.17
CA LEU A 179 1.71 2.22 16.13
C LEU A 179 3.07 2.90 16.20
N LYS A 180 3.78 2.69 17.31
CA LYS A 180 5.17 3.10 17.45
C LYS A 180 6.08 1.97 17.00
N LEU A 181 6.83 2.24 15.94
CA LEU A 181 7.86 1.40 15.37
C LEU A 181 9.21 1.84 15.90
N THR A 182 9.96 0.90 16.48
CA THR A 182 11.35 1.11 16.92
C THR A 182 12.26 0.14 16.16
N PRO A 183 13.00 0.61 15.14
CA PRO A 183 14.00 -0.21 14.46
C PRO A 183 15.03 -0.78 15.45
N VAL A 184 15.35 -2.06 15.30
CA VAL A 184 16.36 -2.80 16.07
C VAL A 184 17.21 -3.62 15.09
N ALA A 185 18.36 -4.14 15.52
CA ALA A 185 19.38 -4.72 14.62
C ALA A 185 18.87 -5.79 13.62
N TYR A 186 17.81 -6.54 13.98
CA TYR A 186 17.24 -7.61 13.14
C TYR A 186 15.72 -7.49 12.97
N GLY A 187 15.18 -6.28 13.00
CA GLY A 187 13.74 -6.07 12.74
C GLY A 187 13.21 -4.77 13.34
N CYS A 188 11.92 -4.76 13.65
CA CYS A 188 11.25 -3.61 14.21
C CYS A 188 10.32 -4.01 15.35
N ARG A 189 10.45 -3.35 16.50
CA ARG A 189 9.52 -3.52 17.61
C ARG A 189 8.30 -2.63 17.40
N VAL A 190 7.11 -3.20 17.57
CA VAL A 190 5.83 -2.48 17.46
C VAL A 190 5.19 -2.35 18.83
N ASN A 191 4.83 -1.13 19.21
CA ASN A 191 3.97 -0.85 20.35
C ASN A 191 2.69 -0.19 19.85
N ILE A 192 1.54 -0.74 20.22
CA ILE A 192 0.22 -0.24 19.82
C ILE A 192 -0.37 0.54 21.00
N PHE A 193 -0.75 1.80 20.74
CA PHE A 193 -1.40 2.68 21.69
C PHE A 193 -2.82 2.99 21.19
N ASP A 194 -3.82 2.40 21.84
CA ASP A 194 -5.23 2.72 21.62
C ASP A 194 -5.60 3.99 22.40
N LEU A 195 -6.03 5.03 21.69
CA LEU A 195 -6.33 6.34 22.27
C LEU A 195 -7.74 6.46 22.87
N LYS A 196 -8.47 5.34 22.99
CA LYS A 196 -9.75 5.25 23.72
C LYS A 196 -10.85 6.14 23.15
N VAL A 197 -10.82 6.36 21.83
CA VAL A 197 -11.91 6.98 21.08
C VAL A 197 -12.52 5.92 20.18
N GLU A 198 -13.81 5.67 20.29
CA GLU A 198 -14.49 4.67 19.48
C GLU A 198 -14.40 4.98 17.98
N ALA A 199 -14.38 3.94 17.15
CA ALA A 199 -14.44 4.03 15.70
C ALA A 199 -15.11 2.80 15.11
N VAL A 200 -15.64 2.93 13.90
CA VAL A 200 -16.07 1.79 13.10
C VAL A 200 -14.88 0.89 12.72
N ASN A 201 -15.15 -0.41 12.58
CA ASN A 201 -14.17 -1.34 12.04
C ASN A 201 -14.22 -1.32 10.50
N THR A 202 -13.08 -1.06 9.87
CA THR A 202 -12.91 -1.03 8.40
C THR A 202 -12.06 -2.19 7.88
N HIS A 203 -11.69 -3.11 8.76
CA HIS A 203 -10.93 -4.30 8.42
C HIS A 203 -11.84 -5.35 7.78
N GLN A 204 -11.39 -5.91 6.65
CA GLN A 204 -11.97 -7.10 6.04
C GLN A 204 -10.95 -8.22 6.11
N ASP A 205 -11.34 -9.32 6.76
CA ASP A 205 -10.53 -10.52 6.89
C ASP A 205 -10.35 -11.21 5.53
N ARG A 206 -9.38 -12.13 5.45
CA ARG A 206 -9.16 -12.93 4.25
C ARG A 206 -10.36 -13.88 4.05
N PRO A 207 -10.95 -13.99 2.85
CA PRO A 207 -12.00 -14.96 2.58
C PRO A 207 -11.53 -16.38 2.92
N LEU A 208 -12.40 -17.18 3.56
CA LEU A 208 -12.10 -18.58 3.89
C LEU A 208 -12.14 -19.49 2.66
N GLU A 209 -12.92 -19.10 1.65
CA GLU A 209 -13.05 -19.79 0.37
C GLU A 209 -12.71 -18.81 -0.75
N VAL A 210 -11.75 -19.18 -1.60
CA VAL A 210 -11.39 -18.39 -2.77
C VAL A 210 -12.22 -18.88 -3.96
N PRO A 211 -13.08 -18.05 -4.56
CA PRO A 211 -13.84 -18.47 -5.74
C PRO A 211 -12.89 -18.86 -6.88
N PRO A 212 -13.29 -19.78 -7.79
CA PRO A 212 -12.43 -20.27 -8.86
C PRO A 212 -11.88 -19.11 -9.70
N THR A 213 -10.60 -19.20 -10.07
CA THR A 213 -9.87 -18.17 -10.82
C THR A 213 -10.61 -17.76 -12.08
N LEU A 214 -11.08 -16.52 -12.13
CA LEU A 214 -11.59 -15.91 -13.35
C LEU A 214 -10.38 -15.35 -14.11
N LEU A 215 -10.01 -16.00 -15.22
CA LEU A 215 -8.96 -15.48 -16.08
C LEU A 215 -9.50 -14.28 -16.85
N ARG A 216 -8.95 -13.09 -16.58
CA ARG A 216 -9.22 -11.89 -17.36
C ARG A 216 -8.84 -12.16 -18.83
N ARG A 217 -9.81 -12.08 -19.76
CA ARG A 217 -9.49 -11.98 -21.18
C ARG A 217 -8.84 -10.61 -21.41
N ASN A 218 -7.52 -10.58 -21.45
CA ASN A 218 -6.75 -9.37 -21.77
C ASN A 218 -7.25 -8.75 -23.08
N SER A 219 -8.06 -7.69 -23.01
CA SER A 219 -8.30 -6.80 -24.15
C SER A 219 -7.26 -5.69 -24.08
N PHE A 220 -6.07 -5.91 -24.62
CA PHE A 220 -5.20 -4.90 -25.26
C PHE A 220 -3.94 -5.60 -25.81
N THR A 221 -4.13 -6.34 -26.89
CA THR A 221 -3.07 -6.61 -27.88
C THR A 221 -3.66 -6.21 -29.22
N PRO A 222 -3.03 -5.30 -30.00
CA PRO A 222 -3.49 -5.05 -31.35
C PRO A 222 -3.31 -6.36 -32.12
N LEU A 223 -4.40 -6.86 -32.70
CA LEU A 223 -4.39 -7.99 -33.60
C LEU A 223 -3.45 -7.66 -34.77
N SER A 224 -2.21 -8.16 -34.70
CA SER A 224 -1.39 -8.28 -35.89
C SER A 224 -2.11 -9.26 -36.82
N SER A 225 -2.38 -8.78 -38.03
CA SER A 225 -3.11 -9.46 -39.09
C SER A 225 -2.53 -10.85 -39.36
N GLN A 226 -3.41 -11.85 -39.37
CA GLN A 226 -3.13 -13.18 -39.91
C GLN A 226 -3.08 -13.08 -41.44
N ASP A 227 -1.93 -12.66 -41.98
CA ASP A 227 -1.60 -12.88 -43.39
C ASP A 227 -0.08 -12.85 -43.55
N GLN A 228 0.58 -13.97 -43.20
CA GLN A 228 1.90 -14.28 -43.71
C GLN A 228 1.79 -15.45 -44.68
N VAL A 229 1.54 -15.11 -45.93
CA VAL A 229 1.80 -15.98 -47.07
C VAL A 229 3.31 -16.27 -47.09
N ASN A 230 3.66 -17.55 -46.99
CA ASN A 230 5.01 -18.10 -47.11
C ASN A 230 5.76 -17.48 -48.30
N ARG A 231 6.78 -16.65 -48.03
CA ARG A 231 7.82 -16.31 -49.00
C ARG A 231 9.08 -17.12 -48.69
N PRO A 232 9.63 -17.88 -49.65
CA PRO A 232 10.84 -18.67 -49.43
C PRO A 232 12.06 -17.75 -49.28
N ARG A 233 12.93 -18.07 -48.31
CA ARG A 233 14.20 -17.36 -48.07
C ARG A 233 15.22 -17.73 -49.14
N LEU A 234 15.68 -16.74 -49.91
CA LEU A 234 16.90 -16.82 -50.70
C LEU A 234 18.11 -16.72 -49.78
N PHE A 235 19.03 -17.68 -49.88
CA PHE A 235 20.35 -17.63 -49.25
C PHE A 235 21.21 -16.57 -49.95
N SER A 236 21.88 -15.71 -49.17
CA SER A 236 23.12 -15.07 -49.60
C SER A 236 24.16 -15.15 -48.49
N VAL A 237 25.34 -15.53 -48.94
CA VAL A 237 26.55 -15.99 -48.26
C VAL A 237 27.30 -14.84 -47.57
N GLY A 238 27.93 -15.08 -46.41
CA GLY A 238 29.17 -14.35 -46.05
C GLY A 238 29.36 -13.84 -44.61
N ASN A 239 29.52 -14.73 -43.61
CA ASN A 239 30.61 -14.78 -42.59
C ASN A 239 30.16 -15.49 -41.28
N PRO A 240 30.96 -16.45 -40.75
CA PRO A 240 30.75 -17.13 -39.45
C PRO A 240 31.72 -16.60 -38.36
N PRO A 241 31.82 -17.21 -37.16
CA PRO A 241 30.79 -17.50 -36.15
C PRO A 241 31.25 -17.00 -34.74
N LEU A 242 30.46 -17.20 -33.68
CA LEU A 242 30.98 -17.73 -32.39
C LEU A 242 29.84 -18.22 -31.50
N SER A 243 30.03 -19.44 -31.02
CA SER A 243 29.13 -20.27 -30.21
C SER A 243 29.04 -19.81 -28.75
N SER A 244 27.85 -19.91 -28.16
CA SER A 244 27.68 -20.26 -26.74
C SER A 244 26.33 -20.95 -26.50
N PRO A 245 26.23 -21.79 -25.46
CA PRO A 245 25.46 -23.03 -25.51
C PRO A 245 24.14 -23.00 -24.71
N ASN A 246 23.24 -23.89 -25.10
CA ASN A 246 22.18 -24.54 -24.31
C ASN A 246 21.28 -23.65 -23.43
N MET A 247 20.17 -23.23 -24.03
CA MET A 247 18.97 -22.78 -23.31
C MET A 247 18.28 -24.03 -22.72
N HIS A 248 18.59 -24.35 -21.46
CA HIS A 248 17.81 -25.33 -20.70
C HIS A 248 16.43 -24.75 -20.37
N LEU A 249 15.41 -25.58 -20.61
CA LEU A 249 14.01 -25.37 -20.27
C LEU A 249 13.86 -24.82 -18.84
N PHE A 250 13.09 -23.73 -18.72
CA PHE A 250 12.57 -23.29 -17.43
C PHE A 250 11.46 -24.25 -16.97
N ASP A 251 11.76 -24.99 -15.90
CA ASP A 251 10.84 -25.83 -15.13
C ASP A 251 9.96 -24.94 -14.22
N PRO A 252 8.61 -25.05 -14.19
CA PRO A 252 7.73 -24.11 -13.48
C PRO A 252 7.72 -24.21 -11.95
N LYS A 253 8.65 -24.93 -11.31
CA LYS A 253 8.57 -25.28 -9.88
C LYS A 253 9.30 -24.36 -8.90
N TYR A 254 9.83 -23.21 -9.35
CA TYR A 254 10.47 -22.23 -8.47
C TYR A 254 9.85 -20.84 -8.63
N SER A 255 8.58 -20.68 -8.24
CA SER A 255 8.03 -19.36 -7.89
C SER A 255 8.54 -18.99 -6.50
N LYS A 256 9.72 -18.34 -6.44
CA LYS A 256 10.24 -17.77 -5.19
C LYS A 256 9.39 -16.54 -4.85
N SER A 257 8.78 -16.56 -3.67
CA SER A 257 8.15 -15.41 -3.03
C SER A 257 9.06 -14.18 -3.15
N ILE A 258 8.61 -13.17 -3.89
CA ILE A 258 9.28 -11.87 -3.93
C ILE A 258 9.05 -11.27 -2.55
N ASN A 259 10.08 -11.33 -1.70
CA ASN A 259 10.04 -10.69 -0.42
C ASN A 259 9.95 -9.17 -0.67
N ILE A 260 8.99 -8.46 -0.08
CA ILE A 260 8.78 -7.02 -0.34
C ILE A 260 10.05 -6.23 -0.04
N VAL A 261 10.78 -6.64 1.00
CA VAL A 261 12.12 -6.11 1.30
C VAL A 261 13.07 -6.31 0.12
N ASN A 262 13.13 -7.51 -0.48
CA ASN A 262 13.95 -7.75 -1.67
C ASN A 262 13.51 -6.87 -2.86
N TYR A 263 12.21 -6.64 -3.07
CA TYR A 263 11.76 -5.72 -4.12
C TYR A 263 12.36 -4.32 -3.94
N PHE A 264 12.38 -3.80 -2.71
CA PHE A 264 13.01 -2.50 -2.40
C PHE A 264 14.55 -2.52 -2.45
N TYR A 265 15.20 -3.68 -2.26
CA TYR A 265 16.66 -3.80 -2.31
C TYR A 265 17.21 -4.07 -3.72
N TYR A 266 16.45 -4.71 -4.62
CA TYR A 266 16.91 -5.14 -5.95
C TYR A 266 16.92 -4.04 -7.02
N LEU A 267 16.44 -2.83 -6.72
CA LEU A 267 16.46 -1.67 -7.62
C LEU A 267 17.64 -0.70 -7.36
N LYS A 268 18.69 -1.16 -6.65
CA LYS A 268 19.97 -0.45 -6.48
C LYS A 268 21.03 -0.87 -7.48
#